data_AF-A0A0F8YTE1-F1
#
_entry.id   AF-A0A0F8YTE1-F1
#
_cell.length_a   1.000
_cell.length_b   1.000
_cell.length_c   1.000
_cell.angle_alpha   90.00
_cell.angle_beta   90.00
_cell.angle_gamma   90.00
#
_symmetry.space_group_name_H-M   'P 1'
#
loop_
_entity.id
_entity.type
_entity.pdbx_description
1 polymer ?
#
loop_
_entity_poly.entity_id
_entity_poly.type
_entity_poly.pdbx_seq_one_letter_code
_entity_poly.pdbx_strand_id
1 'polypeptide(L)' 'MKKKKAKMGRPALKVKDRRTKIATLRLKPSERKELEKDAKAKGLSLSSYLLECWQKAKE' A
#
# COMPACT_ATOMS: atom_id res chain seq x y z
N MET A 1 10.28 14.77 35.33
CA MET A 1 10.05 13.60 34.45
C MET A 1 8.71 13.77 33.72
N LYS A 2 8.68 13.93 32.39
CA LYS A 2 7.43 14.00 31.62
C LYS A 2 6.79 12.60 31.56
N LYS A 3 5.64 12.41 32.21
CA LYS A 3 4.86 11.16 32.15
C LYS A 3 4.36 10.95 30.71
N LYS A 4 4.72 9.83 30.07
CA LYS A 4 4.15 9.41 28.78
C LYS A 4 2.66 9.17 29.00
N LYS A 5 1.80 9.98 28.36
CA LYS A 5 0.35 9.71 28.33
C LYS A 5 0.14 8.37 27.63
N ALA A 6 -0.30 7.35 28.35
CA ALA A 6 -0.79 6.13 27.75
C ALA A 6 -1.97 6.50 26.86
N LYS A 7 -1.85 6.28 25.55
CA LYS A 7 -2.89 6.53 24.56
C LYS A 7 -4.06 5.60 24.93
N MET A 8 -5.10 6.13 25.58
CA MET A 8 -6.30 5.39 26.00
C MET A 8 -7.18 5.05 24.78
N GLY A 9 -6.63 4.32 23.82
CA GLY A 9 -7.29 3.89 22.59
C GLY A 9 -6.93 2.44 22.27
N ARG A 10 -7.62 1.85 21.27
CA ARG A 10 -7.46 0.44 20.86
C ARG A 10 -5.97 0.10 20.74
N PRO A 11 -5.47 -0.92 21.47
CA PRO A 11 -4.06 -1.27 21.45
C PRO A 11 -3.62 -1.55 20.01
N ALA A 12 -2.38 -1.14 19.68
CA ALA A 12 -1.83 -1.40 18.36
C ALA A 12 -1.88 -2.91 18.06
N LEU A 13 -2.39 -3.27 16.88
CA LEU A 13 -2.40 -4.66 16.43
C LEU A 13 -0.99 -5.22 16.43
N LYS A 14 -0.82 -6.44 16.97
CA LYS A 14 0.45 -7.15 16.89
C LYS A 14 0.74 -7.41 15.41
N VAL A 15 2.02 -7.52 15.06
CA VAL A 15 2.45 -7.71 13.67
C VAL A 15 1.79 -8.94 13.04
N LYS A 16 1.60 -10.02 13.83
CA LYS A 16 0.94 -11.27 13.41
C LYS A 16 -0.55 -11.11 13.07
N ASP A 17 -1.21 -10.09 13.63
CA ASP A 17 -2.64 -9.84 13.43
C ASP A 17 -2.90 -8.86 12.26
N ARG A 18 -1.85 -8.38 11.59
CA ARG A 18 -1.99 -7.51 10.42
C ARG A 18 -2.54 -8.32 9.26
N ARG A 19 -3.74 -7.94 8.80
CA ARG A 19 -4.43 -8.55 7.66
C ARG A 19 -3.88 -8.08 6.30
N THR A 20 -2.93 -7.15 6.30
CA THR A 20 -2.34 -6.58 5.08
C THR A 20 -1.02 -7.25 4.75
N LYS A 21 -0.85 -7.65 3.49
CA LYS A 21 0.46 -8.02 2.95
C LYS A 21 1.14 -6.77 2.40
N ILE A 22 2.39 -6.55 2.78
CA ILE A 22 3.21 -5.48 2.24
C ILE A 22 4.10 -6.11 1.18
N ALA A 23 3.98 -5.63 -0.06
CA ALA A 23 4.87 -5.99 -1.16
C ALA A 23 5.69 -4.76 -1.56
N THR A 24 6.98 -4.94 -1.75
CA THR A 24 7.88 -3.90 -2.27
C THR A 24 8.24 -4.26 -3.70
N LEU A 25 7.90 -3.39 -4.64
CA LEU A 25 8.24 -3.55 -6.05
C LEU A 25 9.46 -2.68 -6.38
N ARG A 26 10.43 -3.26 -7.07
CA ARG A 26 11.55 -2.51 -7.66
C ARG A 26 11.21 -2.24 -9.12
N LEU A 27 11.13 -0.97 -9.48
CA LEU A 27 10.80 -0.51 -10.82
C LEU A 27 11.85 0.50 -11.26
N LYS A 28 12.09 0.59 -12.57
CA LYS A 28 12.84 1.72 -13.11
C LYS A 28 12.02 3.00 -12.98
N PRO A 29 12.67 4.17 -12.90
CA PRO A 29 11.96 5.45 -12.83
C PRO A 29 11.04 5.70 -14.04
N SER A 30 11.40 5.22 -15.23
CA SER A 30 10.59 5.33 -16.46
C SER A 30 9.31 4.51 -16.36
N GLU A 31 9.43 3.22 -16.00
CA GLU A 31 8.30 2.29 -15.85
C GLU A 31 7.32 2.80 -14.78
N ARG A 32 7.83 3.35 -13.68
CA ARG A 32 6.98 3.93 -12.65
C ARG A 32 6.16 5.12 -13.18
N LYS A 33 6.77 6.00 -13.99
CA LYS A 33 6.06 7.16 -14.57
C LYS A 33 4.96 6.72 -15.53
N GLU A 34 5.20 5.68 -16.31
CA GLU A 34 4.19 5.11 -17.21
C GLU A 34 3.02 4.53 -16.41
N LEU A 35 3.30 3.72 -15.38
CA LEU A 35 2.27 3.18 -14.50
C LEU A 35 1.46 4.27 -13.78
N GLU A 36 2.10 5.36 -13.36
CA GLU A 36 1.40 6.50 -12.75
C GLU A 36 0.48 7.23 -13.76
N LYS A 37 0.88 7.33 -15.04
CA LYS A 37 0.03 7.87 -16.11
C LYS A 37 -1.17 6.96 -16.36
N ASP A 38 -0.96 5.66 -16.47
CA ASP A 38 -2.03 4.69 -16.71
C ASP A 38 -3.02 4.63 -15.55
N ALA A 39 -2.51 4.65 -14.32
CA ALA A 39 -3.34 4.73 -13.12
C ALA A 39 -4.19 6.01 -13.12
N LYS A 40 -3.59 7.16 -13.45
CA LYS A 40 -4.28 8.44 -13.56
C LYS A 40 -5.34 8.45 -14.66
N ALA A 41 -5.06 7.84 -15.81
CA ALA A 41 -6.02 7.71 -16.91
C ALA A 41 -7.26 6.91 -16.50
N LYS A 42 -7.11 5.92 -15.60
CA LYS A 42 -8.21 5.16 -15.01
C LYS A 42 -8.84 5.81 -13.77
N GLY A 43 -8.36 6.97 -13.34
CA GLY A 43 -8.80 7.63 -12.11
C GLY A 43 -8.42 6.90 -10.81
N LEU A 44 -7.45 5.99 -10.88
CA LEU A 44 -7.00 5.17 -9.76
C LEU A 44 -5.69 5.71 -9.16
N SER A 45 -5.46 5.40 -7.89
CA SER A 45 -4.13 5.51 -7.31
C SER A 45 -3.23 4.38 -7.84
N LEU A 46 -1.93 4.63 -7.92
CA LEU A 46 -0.94 3.64 -8.40
C LEU A 46 -1.06 2.30 -7.67
N SER A 47 -1.24 2.31 -6.34
CA SER A 47 -1.38 1.08 -5.55
C SER A 47 -2.65 0.30 -5.89
N SER A 48 -3.77 0.98 -6.15
CA SER A 48 -5.03 0.32 -6.51
C SER A 48 -4.97 -0.25 -7.92
N TYR A 49 -4.37 0.51 -8.84
CA TYR A 49 -4.09 0.06 -10.20
C TYR A 49 -3.25 -1.21 -10.23
N LEU A 50 -2.16 -1.25 -9.44
CA LEU A 50 -1.30 -2.43 -9.34
C LEU A 50 -2.03 -3.62 -8.71
N LEU A 51 -2.93 -3.38 -7.75
CA LEU A 51 -3.74 -4.44 -7.15
C LEU A 51 -4.69 -5.07 -8.18
N GLU A 52 -5.36 -4.26 -8.99
CA GLU A 52 -6.23 -4.74 -10.08
C GLU A 52 -5.45 -5.53 -11.12
N CYS A 53 -4.29 -5.02 -11.55
CA CYS A 53 -3.41 -5.73 -12.47
C CYS A 53 -2.98 -7.08 -11.89
N TRP A 54 -2.65 -7.14 -10.60
CA TRP A 54 -2.26 -8.38 -9.94
C TRP A 54 -3.42 -9.37 -9.84
N GLN A 55 -4.64 -8.91 -9.53
CA GLN A 55 -5.84 -9.75 -9.51
C GLN A 55 -6.11 -10.36 -10.88
N LYS A 56 -6.04 -9.54 -11.95
CA LYS A 56 -6.23 -10.00 -13.34
C LYS A 56 -5.17 -10.99 -13.80
N ALA A 57 -3.91 -10.82 -13.38
CA ALA A 57 -2.82 -11.72 -13.76
C ALA A 57 -2.86 -13.07 -12.99
N LYS A 58 -3.71 -13.18 -11.97
CA LYS A 58 -3.85 -14.38 -11.14
C LYS A 58 -5.00 -15.28 -11.62
N GLU A 59 -5.96 -14.72 -12.35
CA GLU A 59 -6.93 -15.47 -13.16
C GLU A 59 -6.26 -16.01 -14.43
#